data_AF-A0A550CCE3-F1
#
_entry.id   AF-A0A550CCE3-F1
#
_cell.length_a   1.000
_cell.length_b   1.000
_cell.length_c   1.000
_cell.angle_alpha   90.00
_cell.angle_beta   90.00
_cell.angle_gamma   90.00
#
_symmetry.space_group_name_H-M   'P 1'
#
loop_
_entity.id
_entity.type
_entity.pdbx_description
1 polymer ?
#
loop_
_entity_poly.entity_id
_entity_poly.type
_entity_poly.pdbx_seq_one_letter_code
_entity_poly.pdbx_strand_id
1 'polypeptide(L)'
;MASLFTPFLVLLRALGSGCGKEKAWDIELMLYAGPDESDALLPRVADAAGETSDNIRLSVEVFSDAGARRRSTRTSAYPAARHRGAITVSSFRSMSDLLDREVYISGSDAFEVRMWDALRGAGVPPSRIKRDGFEY
;
A
#
# COMPACT_ATOMS: atom_id res chain seq x y z
N MET A 1 1.69 0.10 21.07
CA MET A 1 0.96 0.37 19.81
C MET A 1 1.37 -0.69 18.80
N ALA A 2 0.50 -1.67 18.54
CA ALA A 2 0.70 -2.54 17.39
C ALA A 2 0.48 -1.68 16.13
N SER A 3 1.50 -1.56 15.30
CA SER A 3 1.40 -0.80 14.05
C SER A 3 0.46 -1.54 13.11
N LEU A 4 -0.58 -0.85 12.60
CA LEU A 4 -1.55 -1.31 11.58
C LEU A 4 -0.88 -1.84 10.30
N PHE A 5 0.41 -1.57 10.16
CA PHE A 5 1.27 -2.05 9.09
C PHE A 5 1.70 -3.52 9.24
N THR A 6 1.66 -4.06 10.46
CA THR A 6 2.19 -5.40 10.77
C THR A 6 1.44 -6.53 10.04
N PRO A 7 0.09 -6.53 9.96
CA PRO A 7 -0.65 -7.54 9.19
C PRO A 7 -0.23 -7.58 7.71
N PHE A 8 -0.01 -6.41 7.09
CA PHE A 8 0.46 -6.33 5.70
C PHE A 8 1.85 -6.97 5.53
N LEU A 9 2.79 -6.69 6.45
CA LEU A 9 4.12 -7.29 6.38
C LEU A 9 4.07 -8.83 6.54
N VAL A 10 3.17 -9.35 7.35
CA VAL A 10 2.95 -10.80 7.50
C VAL A 10 2.41 -11.40 6.20
N LEU A 11 1.41 -10.77 5.59
CA LEU A 11 0.87 -11.19 4.29
C LEU A 11 1.95 -11.19 3.22
N LEU A 12 2.73 -10.12 3.13
CA LEU A 12 3.79 -9.99 2.13
C LEU A 12 4.87 -11.07 2.28
N ARG A 13 5.27 -11.40 3.52
CA ARG A 13 6.17 -12.53 3.81
C ARG A 13 5.58 -13.87 3.42
N ALA A 14 4.29 -14.09 3.71
CA ALA A 14 3.61 -15.34 3.36
C ALA A 14 3.60 -15.55 1.84
N LEU A 15 3.30 -14.48 1.08
CA LEU A 15 3.38 -14.52 -0.38
C LEU A 15 4.82 -14.79 -0.85
N GLY A 16 5.82 -14.05 -0.34
CA GLY A 16 7.22 -14.18 -0.74
C GLY A 16 7.85 -15.54 -0.41
N SER A 17 7.40 -16.19 0.67
CA SER A 17 7.82 -17.56 1.04
C SER A 17 7.18 -18.65 0.19
N GLY A 18 6.30 -18.30 -0.75
CA GLY A 18 5.75 -19.23 -1.72
C GLY A 18 4.33 -19.70 -1.45
N CYS A 19 3.60 -19.07 -0.53
CA CYS A 19 2.16 -19.28 -0.45
C CYS A 19 1.51 -18.78 -1.75
N GLY A 20 0.89 -19.68 -2.53
CA GLY A 20 0.25 -19.33 -3.79
C GLY A 20 1.19 -19.14 -4.99
N LYS A 21 2.31 -19.88 -5.07
CA LYS A 21 3.24 -19.88 -6.23
C LYS A 21 2.58 -20.12 -7.59
N GLU A 22 1.38 -20.71 -7.62
CA GLU A 22 0.62 -20.91 -8.86
C GLU A 22 0.01 -19.62 -9.42
N LYS A 23 0.00 -18.55 -8.61
CA LYS A 23 -0.60 -17.26 -8.97
C LYS A 23 0.45 -16.16 -8.94
N ALA A 24 0.46 -15.35 -9.99
CA ALA A 24 1.19 -14.08 -10.02
C ALA A 24 0.40 -13.01 -9.23
N TRP A 25 1.09 -12.30 -8.35
CA TRP A 25 0.55 -11.22 -7.53
C TRP A 25 1.13 -9.89 -7.98
N ASP A 26 0.26 -8.94 -8.29
CA ASP A 26 0.65 -7.56 -8.56
C ASP A 26 0.08 -6.66 -7.46
N ILE A 27 0.95 -6.19 -6.58
CA ILE A 27 0.60 -5.51 -5.33
C ILE A 27 1.05 -4.06 -5.43
N GLU A 28 0.11 -3.14 -5.28
CA GLU A 28 0.39 -1.71 -5.11
C GLU A 28 0.09 -1.30 -3.67
N LEU A 29 1.13 -0.86 -2.95
CA LEU A 29 1.04 -0.41 -1.57
C LEU A 29 1.04 1.12 -1.52
N MET A 30 -0.09 1.72 -1.16
CA MET A 30 -0.19 3.16 -0.94
C MET A 30 -0.06 3.48 0.56
N LEU A 31 0.96 4.24 0.95
CA LEU A 31 1.23 4.63 2.33
C LEU A 31 0.97 6.11 2.53
N TYR A 32 0.25 6.47 3.58
CA TYR A 32 0.13 7.85 4.04
C TYR A 32 0.86 8.01 5.36
N ALA A 33 2.07 8.56 5.33
CA ALA A 33 2.96 8.62 6.49
C ALA A 33 3.89 9.83 6.42
N GLY A 34 4.35 10.32 7.57
CA GLY A 34 5.38 11.36 7.62
C GLY A 34 6.72 10.89 7.04
N PRO A 35 7.66 11.79 6.69
CA PRO A 35 8.96 11.41 6.13
C PRO A 35 9.71 10.40 7.00
N ASP A 36 9.88 10.69 8.30
CA ASP A 36 10.62 9.84 9.23
C ASP A 36 9.93 8.47 9.43
N GLU A 37 8.60 8.46 9.49
CA GLU A 37 7.81 7.25 9.59
C GLU A 37 7.97 6.39 8.33
N SER A 38 7.81 6.99 7.16
CA SER A 38 8.01 6.28 5.88
C SER A 38 9.43 5.73 5.72
N ASP A 39 10.45 6.47 6.18
CA ASP A 39 11.85 6.03 6.14
C ASP A 39 12.11 4.85 7.09
N ALA A 40 11.34 4.74 8.18
CA ALA A 40 11.36 3.57 9.06
C ALA A 40 10.54 2.38 8.54
N LEU A 41 9.47 2.63 7.78
CA LEU A 41 8.57 1.58 7.26
C LEU A 41 9.11 0.90 5.99
N LEU A 42 9.70 1.66 5.05
CA LEU A 42 10.16 1.11 3.76
C LEU A 42 11.20 -0.01 3.92
N PRO A 43 12.21 0.06 4.80
CA PRO A 43 13.11 -1.06 5.05
C PRO A 43 12.38 -2.32 5.49
N ARG A 44 11.32 -2.18 6.32
CA ARG A 44 10.53 -3.33 6.79
C ARG A 44 9.73 -3.98 5.66
N VAL A 45 9.24 -3.17 4.71
CA VAL A 45 8.60 -3.70 3.49
C VAL A 45 9.63 -4.45 2.65
N ALA A 46 10.85 -3.92 2.50
CA ALA A 46 11.92 -4.62 1.78
C ALA A 46 12.27 -5.95 2.44
N ASP A 47 12.43 -5.96 3.76
CA ASP A 47 12.69 -7.19 4.52
C ASP A 47 11.53 -8.19 4.42
N ALA A 48 10.28 -7.70 4.36
CA ALA A 48 9.09 -8.55 4.26
C ALA A 48 8.86 -9.08 2.85
N ALA A 49 9.17 -8.28 1.83
CA ALA A 49 9.16 -8.69 0.43
C ALA A 49 10.25 -9.72 0.14
N GLY A 50 11.36 -9.66 0.89
CA GLY A 50 12.53 -10.51 0.70
C GLY A 50 13.17 -10.30 -0.67
N GLU A 51 13.91 -11.31 -1.14
CA GLU A 51 14.10 -11.47 -2.58
C GLU A 51 12.72 -11.84 -3.14
N THR A 52 11.97 -10.86 -3.62
CA THR A 52 10.64 -11.08 -4.21
C THR A 52 10.73 -12.22 -5.19
N SER A 53 9.95 -13.27 -4.91
CA SER A 53 9.81 -14.41 -5.80
C SER A 53 9.29 -13.94 -7.15
N ASP A 54 9.64 -14.65 -8.23
CA ASP A 54 9.27 -14.27 -9.61
C ASP A 54 7.75 -14.09 -9.83
N ASN A 55 6.93 -14.58 -8.89
CA ASN A 55 5.48 -14.47 -8.92
C ASN A 55 4.92 -13.25 -8.14
N ILE A 56 5.75 -12.34 -7.62
CA ILE A 56 5.29 -11.12 -6.93
C ILE A 56 5.92 -9.89 -7.57
N ARG A 57 5.06 -8.99 -8.04
CA ARG A 57 5.40 -7.63 -8.39
C ARG A 57 4.86 -6.71 -7.30
N LEU A 58 5.75 -5.94 -6.67
CA LEU A 58 5.40 -4.95 -5.65
C LEU A 58 5.77 -3.55 -6.15
N SER A 59 4.87 -2.59 -5.97
CA SER A 59 5.13 -1.15 -6.08
C SER A 59 4.68 -0.45 -4.81
N VAL A 60 5.39 0.61 -4.42
CA VAL A 60 5.06 1.39 -3.22
C VAL A 60 4.91 2.87 -3.56
N GLU A 61 3.80 3.46 -3.16
CA GLU A 61 3.50 4.88 -3.34
C GLU A 61 3.34 5.55 -1.97
N VAL A 62 4.25 6.45 -1.61
CA VAL A 62 4.26 7.12 -0.31
C VAL A 62 3.74 8.54 -0.44
N PHE A 63 2.70 8.89 0.31
CA PHE A 63 2.03 10.17 0.34
C PHE A 63 2.30 10.87 1.68
N SER A 64 2.65 12.15 1.66
CA SER A 64 2.85 12.94 2.89
C SER A 64 2.57 14.43 2.69
N ASP A 65 2.05 15.09 3.73
CA ASP A 65 1.82 16.55 3.73
C ASP A 65 3.13 17.35 3.88
N ALA A 66 4.14 16.75 4.51
CA ALA A 66 5.46 17.33 4.62
C ALA A 66 6.07 17.43 3.22
N GLY A 67 6.46 18.64 2.79
CA GLY A 67 6.96 18.90 1.45
C GLY A 67 8.10 17.96 1.05
N ALA A 68 7.79 16.93 0.28
CA ALA A 68 8.79 15.98 -0.17
C ALA A 68 9.75 16.70 -1.14
N ARG A 69 11.03 16.85 -0.75
CA ARG A 69 12.08 16.92 -1.76
C ARG A 69 12.06 15.57 -2.48
N ARG A 70 11.67 15.59 -3.75
CA ARG A 70 11.51 14.42 -4.63
C ARG A 70 12.81 13.63 -4.69
N ARG A 71 13.00 12.69 -3.76
CA ARG A 71 14.12 11.76 -3.74
C ARG A 71 13.56 10.37 -3.96
N SER A 72 13.61 9.93 -5.21
CA SER A 72 13.36 8.54 -5.58
C SER A 72 14.45 7.68 -4.94
N THR A 73 14.15 7.06 -3.81
CA THR A 73 14.99 6.00 -3.26
C THR A 73 14.54 4.70 -3.91
N ARG A 74 15.27 4.25 -4.93
CA ARG A 74 15.09 2.91 -5.46
C ARG A 74 15.60 1.94 -4.41
N THR A 75 14.71 1.40 -3.60
CA THR A 75 14.98 0.19 -2.81
C THR A 75 15.22 -0.95 -3.79
N SER A 76 16.27 -1.74 -3.58
CA SER A 76 16.69 -2.80 -4.53
C SER A 76 15.62 -3.87 -4.79
N ALA A 77 14.62 -3.99 -3.91
CA ALA A 77 13.56 -4.99 -4.00
C ALA A 77 12.31 -4.55 -4.80
N TYR A 78 12.01 -3.24 -4.90
CA TYR A 78 10.80 -2.76 -5.59
C TYR A 78 10.86 -1.25 -5.91
N PRO A 79 10.13 -0.78 -6.92
CA PRO A 79 9.93 0.65 -7.16
C PRO A 79 9.15 1.31 -6.03
N ALA A 80 9.70 2.41 -5.50
CA ALA A 80 9.03 3.27 -4.52
C ALA A 80 8.99 4.73 -5.02
N ALA A 81 7.81 5.33 -5.09
CA ALA A 81 7.62 6.72 -5.44
C ALA A 81 7.02 7.51 -4.27
N ARG A 82 7.30 8.83 -4.25
CA ARG A 82 6.91 9.75 -3.19
C ARG A 82 6.08 10.88 -3.76
N HIS A 83 4.92 11.10 -3.17
CA HIS A 83 3.91 12.09 -3.54
C HIS A 83 3.68 13.07 -2.40
N ARG A 84 3.32 14.29 -2.78
CA ARG A 84 2.95 15.34 -1.82
C ARG A 84 1.44 15.37 -1.65
N GLY A 85 1.00 15.55 -0.41
CA GLY A 85 -0.40 15.66 -0.01
C GLY A 85 -1.05 14.31 0.25
N ALA A 86 -2.34 14.36 0.57
CA ALA A 86 -3.15 13.19 0.85
C ALA A 86 -3.37 12.29 -0.39
N ILE A 87 -3.68 11.02 -0.12
CA ILE A 87 -4.24 10.12 -1.14
C ILE A 87 -5.64 10.65 -1.51
N THR A 88 -5.89 10.80 -2.81
CA THR A 88 -7.14 11.40 -3.34
C THR A 88 -7.81 10.48 -4.36
N VAL A 89 -9.04 10.81 -4.75
CA VAL A 89 -9.75 10.15 -5.87
C VAL A 89 -8.90 10.15 -7.14
N SER A 90 -8.17 11.25 -7.42
CA SER A 90 -7.27 11.33 -8.58
C SER A 90 -6.11 10.34 -8.51
N SER A 91 -5.56 10.09 -7.31
CA SER A 91 -4.51 9.08 -7.10
C SER A 91 -5.00 7.68 -7.48
N PHE A 92 -6.27 7.40 -7.21
CA PHE A 92 -6.90 6.14 -7.61
C PHE A 92 -7.20 6.09 -9.11
N ARG A 93 -7.73 7.17 -9.69
CA ARG A 93 -8.07 7.23 -11.12
C ARG A 93 -6.87 7.14 -12.06
N SER A 94 -5.66 7.41 -11.59
CA SER A 94 -4.45 7.18 -12.39
C SER A 94 -4.09 5.70 -12.54
N MET A 95 -4.64 4.81 -11.72
CA MET A 95 -4.48 3.36 -11.87
C MET A 95 -5.48 2.83 -12.89
N SER A 96 -4.98 2.38 -14.05
CA SER A 96 -5.80 1.90 -15.16
C SER A 96 -6.57 0.61 -14.87
N ASP A 97 -6.08 -0.21 -13.94
CA ASP A 97 -6.63 -1.52 -13.60
C ASP A 97 -7.26 -1.55 -12.19
N LEU A 98 -7.51 -0.39 -11.60
CA LEU A 98 -8.06 -0.27 -10.24
C LEU A 98 -9.34 -1.09 -10.04
N LEU A 99 -10.22 -1.12 -11.04
CA LEU A 99 -11.51 -1.81 -10.95
C LEU A 99 -11.38 -3.34 -10.93
N ASP A 100 -10.23 -3.85 -11.38
CA ASP A 100 -9.91 -5.27 -11.41
C ASP A 100 -9.18 -5.74 -10.14
N ARG A 101 -8.77 -4.80 -9.27
CA ARG A 101 -8.06 -5.08 -8.01
C ARG A 101 -9.00 -5.33 -6.84
N GLU A 102 -8.53 -6.11 -5.87
CA GLU A 102 -9.09 -6.16 -4.51
C GLU A 102 -8.38 -5.10 -3.68
N VAL A 103 -9.13 -4.32 -2.90
CA VAL A 103 -8.59 -3.20 -2.14
C VAL A 103 -8.71 -3.47 -0.65
N TYR A 104 -7.60 -3.31 0.06
CA TYR A 104 -7.54 -3.45 1.51
C TYR A 104 -7.17 -2.09 2.11
N ILE A 105 -7.95 -1.62 3.07
CA ILE A 105 -7.73 -0.37 3.78
C ILE A 105 -7.47 -0.71 5.24
N SER A 106 -6.40 -0.13 5.78
CA SER A 106 -6.06 -0.21 7.20
C SER A 106 -5.52 1.15 7.63
N GLY A 107 -6.07 1.70 8.69
CA GLY A 107 -5.72 3.02 9.20
C GLY A 107 -6.57 3.42 10.40
N SER A 108 -6.51 4.70 10.80
CA SER A 108 -7.50 5.23 11.74
C SER A 108 -8.89 5.28 11.10
N ASP A 109 -9.96 5.24 11.89
CA ASP A 109 -11.33 5.31 11.36
C ASP A 109 -11.56 6.48 10.39
N ALA A 110 -11.04 7.65 10.74
CA ALA A 110 -11.12 8.85 9.90
C ALA A 110 -10.36 8.67 8.56
N PHE A 111 -9.21 7.98 8.59
CA PHE A 111 -8.47 7.64 7.38
C PHE A 111 -9.26 6.65 6.52
N GLU A 112 -9.79 5.59 7.13
CA GLU A 112 -10.50 4.55 6.41
C GLU A 112 -11.78 5.05 5.75
N VAL A 113 -12.57 5.87 6.45
CA VAL A 113 -13.78 6.51 5.89
C VAL A 113 -13.40 7.37 4.70
N ARG A 114 -12.33 8.17 4.81
CA ARG A 114 -11.85 9.01 3.71
C ARG A 114 -11.41 8.17 2.50
N MET A 115 -10.70 7.06 2.73
CA MET A 115 -10.28 6.17 1.64
C MET A 115 -11.45 5.43 1.02
N TRP A 116 -12.41 4.98 1.81
CA TRP A 116 -13.65 4.38 1.33
C TRP A 116 -14.39 5.31 0.36
N ASP A 117 -14.61 6.56 0.76
CA ASP A 117 -15.27 7.55 -0.09
C ASP A 117 -14.44 7.87 -1.34
N ALA A 118 -13.12 7.97 -1.21
CA ALA A 118 -12.24 8.24 -2.35
C ALA A 118 -12.22 7.08 -3.37
N LEU A 119 -12.19 5.83 -2.92
CA LEU A 119 -12.23 4.63 -3.76
C LEU A 119 -13.58 4.49 -4.46
N ARG A 120 -14.68 4.74 -3.74
CA ARG A 120 -16.03 4.78 -4.35
C ARG A 120 -16.15 5.90 -5.36
N GLY A 121 -15.60 7.08 -5.07
CA GLY A 121 -15.52 8.19 -6.02
C GLY A 121 -14.66 7.90 -7.26
N ALA A 122 -13.73 6.94 -7.15
CA ALA A 122 -12.95 6.40 -8.27
C ALA A 122 -13.66 5.25 -9.02
N GLY A 123 -14.83 4.80 -8.54
CA GLY A 123 -15.66 3.78 -9.19
C GLY A 123 -15.46 2.35 -8.67
N VAL A 124 -14.67 2.15 -7.61
CA VAL A 124 -14.47 0.82 -7.03
C VAL A 124 -15.77 0.33 -6.37
N PRO A 125 -16.27 -0.87 -6.73
CA PRO A 125 -17.48 -1.39 -6.11
C PRO A 125 -17.23 -1.73 -4.64
N PRO A 126 -18.16 -1.43 -3.72
CA PRO A 126 -17.98 -1.70 -2.28
C PRO A 126 -17.65 -3.16 -1.95
N SER A 127 -18.09 -4.12 -2.77
CA SER A 127 -17.81 -5.55 -2.58
C SER A 127 -16.32 -5.90 -2.66
N ARG A 128 -15.51 -5.09 -3.35
CA ARG A 128 -14.06 -5.26 -3.53
C ARG A 128 -13.22 -4.44 -2.54
N ILE A 129 -13.86 -3.65 -1.68
CA ILE A 129 -13.17 -2.85 -0.66
C ILE A 129 -13.31 -3.57 0.68
N LYS A 130 -12.18 -4.00 1.23
CA LYS A 130 -12.09 -4.61 2.56
C LYS A 130 -11.48 -3.59 3.50
N ARG A 131 -12.17 -3.31 4.60
CA ARG A 131 -11.66 -2.50 5.71
C ARG A 131 -11.27 -3.44 6.82
N ASP A 132 -10.03 -3.32 7.27
CA ASP A 132 -9.56 -4.08 8.41
C ASP A 132 -9.99 -3.29 9.65
N GLY A 133 -11.25 -3.49 10.05
CA GLY A 133 -11.88 -2.82 11.20
C GLY A 133 -11.27 -3.30 12.50
N PHE A 134 -9.99 -2.98 12.74
CA PHE A 134 -9.33 -3.17 14.02
C PHE A 134 -10.03 -2.25 15.04
N GLU A 135 -11.13 -2.74 15.62
CA GLU A 135 -11.70 -2.19 16.85
C GLU A 135 -10.56 -2.16 17.88
N TYR A 136 -10.20 -0.95 18.32
CA TYR A 136 -9.23 -0.71 19.39
C TYR A 136 -9.94 -0.60 20.75
#